data_AF-A0A2D6ZXR5-F1
#
_entry.id   AF-A0A2D6ZXR5-F1
#
_cell.length_a   1.000
_cell.length_b   1.000
_cell.length_c   1.000
_cell.angle_alpha   90.00
_cell.angle_beta   90.00
_cell.angle_gamma   90.00
#
_symmetry.space_group_name_H-M   'P 1'
#
loop_
_entity.id
_entity.type
_entity.pdbx_description
1 polymer ?
#
loop_
_entity_poly.entity_id
_entity_poly.type
_entity_poly.pdbx_seq_one_letter_code
_entity_poly.pdbx_strand_id
1 'polypeptide(L)'
;DPTLESNDTIFIPPIGDVVKIYGSIKRPSIYELKNKTSIKELIFKLGSGYSADAIKNKIKIERIENGKRIIKDFNNLRDTDTKNYLVRNGDSIFIPKVLNIQQNIVKVIGNVYRPGTYEVNDKLSLKDLIKKLMELNQIVLPKKLKLYDTMMTKPGQLNL
;
A
#
# COMPACT_ATOMS: atom_id res chain seq x y z
N ASP A 1 -40.53 4.44 11.67
CA ASP A 1 -39.63 5.03 12.68
C ASP A 1 -40.43 5.52 13.87
N PRO A 2 -40.01 5.20 15.11
CA PRO A 2 -40.69 5.71 16.29
C PRO A 2 -40.43 7.20 16.49
N THR A 3 -41.45 7.94 16.92
CA THR A 3 -41.38 9.36 17.28
C THR A 3 -41.17 9.50 18.78
N LEU A 4 -40.34 10.46 19.19
CA LEU A 4 -40.12 10.77 20.60
C LEU A 4 -41.30 11.60 21.15
N GLU A 5 -41.69 11.32 22.40
CA GLU A 5 -42.73 12.04 23.11
C GLU A 5 -42.15 12.93 24.22
N SER A 6 -42.98 13.86 24.69
CA SER A 6 -42.62 14.73 25.81
C SER A 6 -42.35 13.87 27.05
N ASN A 7 -41.22 14.12 27.71
CA ASN A 7 -40.66 13.37 28.85
C ASN A 7 -39.86 12.10 28.52
N ASP A 8 -39.61 11.79 27.25
CA ASP A 8 -38.62 10.77 26.91
C ASP A 8 -37.22 11.18 27.39
N THR A 9 -36.55 10.25 28.08
CA THR A 9 -35.15 10.43 28.51
C THR A 9 -34.24 9.60 27.62
N ILE A 10 -33.32 10.28 26.92
CA ILE A 10 -32.29 9.62 26.13
C ILE A 10 -31.06 9.43 27.01
N PHE A 11 -30.73 8.18 27.30
CA PHE A 11 -29.50 7.81 27.98
C PHE A 11 -28.44 7.35 26.97
N ILE A 12 -27.28 7.99 26.98
CA ILE A 12 -26.12 7.62 26.16
C ILE A 12 -25.05 7.07 27.12
N PRO A 13 -24.76 5.76 27.11
CA PRO A 13 -23.72 5.21 27.97
C PRO A 13 -22.32 5.68 27.53
N PRO A 14 -21.33 5.65 28.43
CA PRO A 14 -19.94 5.86 28.05
C PRO A 14 -19.48 4.78 27.05
N ILE A 15 -18.54 5.15 26.18
CA ILE A 15 -17.96 4.23 25.20
C ILE A 15 -17.21 3.08 25.89
N GLY A 16 -17.38 1.87 25.36
CA GLY A 16 -16.64 0.69 25.80
C GLY A 16 -15.21 0.62 25.24
N ASP A 17 -14.72 -0.61 25.11
CA ASP A 17 -13.42 -0.90 24.53
C ASP A 17 -13.35 -0.40 23.08
N VAL A 18 -12.21 0.17 22.68
CA VAL A 18 -12.03 0.70 21.31
C VAL A 18 -10.76 0.19 20.65
N VAL A 19 -10.81 0.09 19.33
CA VAL A 19 -9.67 -0.23 18.48
C VAL A 19 -9.53 0.81 17.37
N LYS A 20 -8.29 1.26 17.11
CA LYS A 20 -7.98 2.14 15.99
C LYS A 20 -7.52 1.31 14.79
N ILE A 21 -8.04 1.61 13.60
CA ILE A 21 -7.53 1.07 12.34
C ILE A 21 -7.28 2.18 11.31
N TYR A 22 -6.10 2.17 10.68
CA TYR A 22 -5.66 3.25 9.79
C TYR A 22 -4.64 2.78 8.73
N GLY A 23 -4.27 3.67 7.81
CA GLY A 23 -3.41 3.35 6.66
C GLY A 23 -4.24 3.07 5.39
N SER A 24 -3.81 2.12 4.57
CA SER A 24 -4.48 1.74 3.31
C SER A 24 -5.72 0.86 3.54
N ILE A 25 -6.72 1.43 4.21
CA ILE A 25 -8.03 0.82 4.45
C ILE A 25 -9.14 1.78 3.99
N LYS A 26 -10.28 1.25 3.53
CA LYS A 26 -11.35 2.08 2.97
C LYS A 26 -12.02 2.99 4.00
N ARG A 27 -12.19 2.53 5.24
CA ARG A 27 -12.81 3.30 6.33
C ARG A 27 -11.90 3.35 7.55
N PRO A 28 -10.88 4.22 7.56
CA PRO A 28 -10.02 4.41 8.72
C PRO A 28 -10.82 5.10 9.83
N SER A 29 -10.82 4.52 11.03
CA SER A 29 -11.53 5.08 12.19
C SER A 29 -11.09 4.40 13.49
N ILE A 30 -11.61 4.92 14.59
CA ILE A 30 -11.69 4.23 15.88
C ILE A 30 -13.06 3.54 15.94
N TYR A 31 -13.08 2.25 16.24
CA TYR A 31 -14.29 1.44 16.34
C TYR A 31 -14.46 0.92 17.76
N GLU A 32 -15.68 0.99 18.28
CA GLU A 32 -16.06 0.36 19.53
C GLU A 32 -16.21 -1.16 19.36
N LEU A 33 -15.62 -1.91 20.29
CA LEU A 33 -15.65 -3.36 20.37
C LEU A 33 -16.84 -3.81 21.21
N LYS A 34 -17.91 -4.28 20.55
CA LYS A 34 -19.10 -4.81 21.24
C LYS A 34 -18.93 -6.24 21.74
N ASN A 35 -18.03 -6.99 21.11
CA ASN A 35 -17.77 -8.41 21.37
C ASN A 35 -16.32 -8.76 20.98
N LYS A 36 -15.95 -10.03 21.18
CA LYS A 36 -14.67 -10.59 20.72
C LYS A 36 -14.56 -10.43 19.20
N THR A 37 -13.78 -9.44 18.78
CA THR A 37 -13.62 -9.06 17.38
C THR A 37 -12.29 -9.59 16.85
N SER A 38 -12.31 -10.22 15.68
CA SER A 38 -11.08 -10.64 14.99
C SER A 38 -10.53 -9.52 14.10
N ILE A 39 -9.24 -9.59 13.75
CA ILE A 39 -8.64 -8.67 12.74
C ILE A 39 -9.44 -8.70 11.43
N LYS A 40 -9.86 -9.88 10.99
CA LYS A 40 -10.62 -10.04 9.74
C LYS A 40 -11.97 -9.33 9.82
N GLU A 41 -12.67 -9.47 10.94
CA GLU A 41 -13.94 -8.77 11.16
C GLU A 41 -13.75 -7.26 11.19
N LEU A 42 -12.75 -6.77 11.91
CA LEU A 42 -12.42 -5.35 11.94
C LEU A 42 -12.11 -4.80 10.55
N ILE A 43 -11.31 -5.52 9.74
CA ILE A 43 -10.94 -5.06 8.40
C ILE A 43 -12.14 -5.09 7.45
N PHE A 44 -12.86 -6.22 7.38
CA PHE A 44 -13.85 -6.42 6.31
C PHE A 44 -15.26 -5.98 6.68
N LYS A 45 -15.68 -6.11 7.94
CA LYS A 45 -17.02 -5.68 8.37
C LYS A 45 -17.05 -4.20 8.75
N LEU A 46 -16.09 -3.76 9.58
CA LEU A 46 -16.06 -2.38 10.08
C LEU A 46 -15.31 -1.46 9.11
N GLY A 47 -14.08 -1.82 8.75
CA GLY A 47 -13.21 -1.05 7.85
C GLY A 47 -13.57 -1.12 6.36
N SER A 48 -14.57 -1.93 5.97
CA SER A 48 -15.02 -2.14 4.58
C SER A 48 -13.94 -2.67 3.61
N GLY A 49 -12.89 -3.28 4.16
CA GLY A 49 -11.77 -3.87 3.42
C GLY A 49 -10.68 -2.88 3.07
N TYR A 50 -9.67 -3.40 2.35
CA TYR A 50 -8.48 -2.68 1.95
C TYR A 50 -8.72 -1.63 0.87
N SER A 51 -7.93 -0.55 0.91
CA SER A 51 -7.76 0.36 -0.22
C SER A 51 -7.03 -0.33 -1.38
N ALA A 52 -7.12 0.22 -2.59
CA ALA A 52 -6.53 -0.37 -3.80
C ALA A 52 -4.99 -0.45 -3.72
N ASP A 53 -4.37 0.48 -2.99
CA ASP A 53 -2.94 0.61 -2.81
C ASP A 53 -2.42 -0.14 -1.57
N ALA A 54 -3.21 -0.99 -0.92
CA ALA A 54 -2.81 -1.68 0.30
C ALA A 54 -1.91 -2.90 0.03
N ILE A 55 -0.90 -3.11 0.90
CA ILE A 55 -0.23 -4.42 1.00
C ILE A 55 -1.12 -5.35 1.83
N LYS A 56 -2.03 -6.07 1.18
CA LYS A 56 -3.08 -6.89 1.84
C LYS A 56 -2.54 -7.98 2.79
N ASN A 57 -1.28 -8.37 2.61
CA ASN A 57 -0.64 -9.40 3.42
C ASN A 57 0.15 -8.82 4.59
N LYS A 58 0.27 -7.49 4.74
CA LYS A 58 0.99 -6.90 5.87
C LYS A 58 0.04 -6.16 6.79
N ILE A 59 0.14 -6.44 8.07
CA ILE A 59 -0.62 -5.76 9.12
C ILE A 59 0.31 -5.56 10.30
N LYS A 60 0.37 -4.34 10.82
CA LYS A 60 1.09 -4.04 12.05
C LYS A 60 0.09 -3.71 13.14
N ILE A 61 0.25 -4.32 14.30
CA ILE A 61 -0.54 -4.03 15.50
C ILE A 61 0.39 -3.46 16.56
N GLU A 62 0.00 -2.33 17.12
CA GLU A 62 0.66 -1.72 18.26
C GLU A 62 -0.29 -1.71 19.45
N ARG A 63 0.20 -2.13 20.62
CA ARG A 63 -0.53 -2.10 21.89
C ARG A 63 0.37 -1.54 22.99
N ILE A 64 -0.21 -0.80 23.92
CA ILE A 64 0.45 -0.46 25.19
C ILE A 64 -0.04 -1.43 26.26
N GLU A 65 0.86 -2.18 26.87
CA GLU A 65 0.57 -3.13 27.94
C GLU A 65 1.64 -2.99 29.03
N ASN A 66 1.22 -2.80 30.29
CA ASN A 66 2.12 -2.61 31.44
C ASN A 66 3.17 -1.50 31.22
N GLY A 67 2.76 -0.37 30.63
CA GLY A 67 3.64 0.75 30.31
C GLY A 67 4.61 0.51 29.15
N LYS A 68 4.56 -0.64 28.48
CA LYS A 68 5.44 -1.01 27.36
C LYS A 68 4.67 -1.04 26.05
N ARG A 69 5.31 -0.56 24.98
CA ARG A 69 4.78 -0.70 23.62
C ARG A 69 5.15 -2.06 23.05
N ILE A 70 4.13 -2.86 22.73
CA ILE A 70 4.25 -4.16 22.07
C ILE A 70 3.87 -3.97 20.60
N ILE A 71 4.69 -4.49 19.70
CA ILE A 71 4.46 -4.45 18.26
C ILE A 71 4.37 -5.88 17.74
N LYS A 72 3.37 -6.16 16.90
CA LYS A 72 3.21 -7.43 16.19
C LYS A 72 3.04 -7.15 14.70
N ASP A 73 3.86 -7.80 13.89
CA ASP A 73 3.76 -7.77 12.43
C ASP A 73 3.21 -9.09 11.92
N PHE A 74 2.15 -9.03 11.13
CA PHE A 74 1.57 -10.17 10.44
C PHE A 74 1.86 -10.06 8.96
N ASN A 75 2.38 -11.15 8.37
CA ASN A 75 2.75 -11.24 6.96
C ASN A 75 1.74 -12.00 6.11
N ASN A 76 0.66 -12.52 6.71
CA ASN A 76 -0.45 -13.12 5.98
C ASN A 76 -1.71 -13.19 6.84
N LEU A 77 -2.86 -12.75 6.31
CA LEU A 77 -4.17 -12.95 6.95
C LEU A 77 -4.61 -14.42 7.01
N ARG A 78 -4.00 -15.29 6.20
CA ARG A 78 -4.29 -16.74 6.15
C ARG A 78 -3.50 -17.53 7.19
N ASP A 79 -2.51 -16.91 7.82
CA ASP A 79 -1.77 -17.52 8.90
C ASP A 79 -2.69 -17.82 10.09
N THR A 80 -2.50 -18.95 10.75
CA THR A 80 -3.33 -19.39 11.88
C THR A 80 -3.29 -18.36 13.01
N ASP A 81 -2.14 -17.74 13.21
CA ASP A 81 -1.92 -16.73 14.25
C ASP A 81 -2.74 -15.46 13.98
N THR A 82 -2.76 -14.99 12.72
CA THR A 82 -3.55 -13.82 12.33
C THR A 82 -5.05 -14.11 12.36
N LYS A 83 -5.45 -15.31 11.91
CA LYS A 83 -6.85 -15.71 11.79
C LYS A 83 -7.55 -15.77 13.15
N ASN A 84 -6.82 -16.19 14.18
CA ASN A 84 -7.32 -16.34 15.54
C ASN A 84 -6.99 -15.12 16.42
N TYR A 85 -6.33 -14.09 15.90
CA TYR A 85 -6.00 -12.90 16.67
C TYR A 85 -7.26 -12.08 16.97
N LEU A 86 -7.58 -11.99 18.25
CA LEU A 86 -8.62 -11.11 18.77
C LEU A 86 -8.02 -9.76 19.12
N VAL A 87 -8.57 -8.71 18.54
CA VAL A 87 -8.19 -7.33 18.87
C VAL A 87 -8.67 -7.00 20.27
N ARG A 88 -7.93 -6.15 20.96
CA ARG A 88 -8.25 -5.71 22.33
C ARG A 88 -8.31 -4.20 22.40
N ASN A 89 -8.86 -3.71 23.50
CA ASN A 89 -8.90 -2.29 23.80
C ASN A 89 -7.51 -1.65 23.67
N GLY A 90 -7.46 -0.48 23.05
CA GLY A 90 -6.24 0.29 22.86
C GLY A 90 -5.34 -0.22 21.72
N ASP A 91 -5.74 -1.25 20.97
CA ASP A 91 -5.02 -1.67 19.77
C ASP A 91 -5.01 -0.58 18.70
N SER A 92 -3.86 -0.40 18.07
CA SER A 92 -3.66 0.47 16.92
C SER A 92 -3.18 -0.37 15.74
N ILE A 93 -4.04 -0.54 14.75
CA ILE A 93 -3.85 -1.44 13.62
C ILE A 93 -3.53 -0.62 12.38
N PHE A 94 -2.35 -0.84 11.83
CA PHE A 94 -1.84 -0.15 10.68
C PHE A 94 -1.77 -1.07 9.46
N ILE A 95 -2.37 -0.61 8.37
CA ILE A 95 -2.30 -1.26 7.07
C ILE A 95 -1.35 -0.46 6.16
N PRO A 96 -0.17 -1.00 5.81
CA PRO A 96 0.77 -0.31 4.96
C PRO A 96 0.30 -0.26 3.49
N LYS A 97 0.69 0.82 2.81
CA LYS A 97 0.53 0.99 1.36
C LYS A 97 1.67 0.32 0.60
N VAL A 98 1.42 -0.12 -0.63
CA VAL A 98 2.44 -0.56 -1.58
C VAL A 98 3.35 0.63 -1.85
N LEU A 99 4.66 0.42 -1.76
CA LEU A 99 5.62 1.45 -2.13
C LEU A 99 5.49 1.73 -3.63
N ASN A 100 5.53 3.00 -4.01
CA ASN A 100 5.51 3.40 -5.43
C ASN A 100 6.89 3.16 -6.08
N ILE A 101 7.38 1.92 -5.99
CA ILE A 101 8.58 1.48 -6.68
C ILE A 101 8.11 1.05 -8.06
N GLN A 102 8.44 1.85 -9.07
CA GLN A 102 8.24 1.49 -10.45
C GLN A 102 9.23 0.37 -10.78
N GLN A 103 8.75 -0.87 -10.77
CA GLN A 103 9.52 -2.03 -11.21
C GLN A 103 9.41 -2.18 -12.72
N ASN A 104 10.40 -2.81 -13.35
CA ASN A 104 10.37 -3.15 -14.76
C ASN A 104 10.16 -1.93 -15.66
N ILE A 105 10.87 -0.84 -15.37
CA ILE A 105 10.83 0.36 -16.19
C ILE A 105 12.23 0.76 -16.66
N VAL A 106 12.29 1.38 -17.84
CA VAL A 106 13.43 2.15 -18.31
C VAL A 106 12.99 3.59 -18.44
N LYS A 107 13.75 4.49 -17.81
CA LYS A 107 13.54 5.93 -17.93
C LYS A 107 14.43 6.47 -19.03
N VAL A 108 13.81 7.00 -20.08
CA VAL A 108 14.50 7.61 -21.22
C VAL A 108 14.47 9.13 -21.04
N ILE A 109 15.64 9.74 -20.98
CA ILE A 109 15.84 11.19 -20.82
C ILE A 109 16.87 11.69 -21.83
N GLY A 110 16.81 12.98 -22.17
CA GLY A 110 17.75 13.63 -23.09
C GLY A 110 17.13 13.97 -24.45
N ASN A 111 17.99 14.17 -25.46
CA ASN A 111 17.57 14.58 -26.80
C ASN A 111 17.10 13.36 -27.63
N VAL A 112 15.91 12.87 -27.28
CA VAL A 112 15.20 11.78 -27.98
C VAL A 112 13.81 12.26 -28.34
N TYR A 113 13.19 11.65 -29.36
CA TYR A 113 11.88 12.09 -29.85
C TYR A 113 10.77 12.01 -28.80
N ARG A 114 10.76 10.92 -28.01
CA ARG A 114 9.79 10.71 -26.93
C ARG A 114 10.52 10.33 -25.64
N PRO A 115 10.92 11.30 -24.81
CA PRO A 115 11.38 11.00 -23.46
C PRO A 115 10.20 10.50 -22.63
N GLY A 116 10.49 9.65 -21.64
CA GLY A 116 9.45 9.07 -20.81
C GLY A 116 9.88 7.78 -20.10
N THR A 117 8.96 7.23 -19.34
CA THR A 117 9.12 5.94 -18.68
C THR A 117 8.47 4.86 -19.53
N TYR A 118 9.22 3.83 -19.87
CA TYR A 118 8.77 2.70 -20.66
C TYR A 118 8.77 1.44 -19.82
N GLU A 119 7.70 0.66 -19.89
CA GLU A 119 7.65 -0.69 -19.30
C GLU A 119 8.61 -1.63 -20.03
N VAL A 120 9.36 -2.41 -19.27
CA VAL A 120 10.21 -3.50 -19.74
C VAL A 120 9.53 -4.81 -19.39
N ASN A 121 9.32 -5.65 -20.38
CA ASN A 121 8.89 -7.03 -20.18
C ASN A 121 9.75 -7.93 -21.07
N ASP A 122 9.60 -9.25 -20.95
CA ASP A 122 10.39 -10.23 -21.71
C ASP A 122 10.27 -10.07 -23.25
N LYS A 123 9.33 -9.23 -23.73
CA LYS A 123 9.08 -8.97 -25.14
C LYS A 123 9.70 -7.67 -25.65
N LEU A 124 10.20 -6.80 -24.77
CA LEU A 124 10.83 -5.54 -25.16
C LEU A 124 12.34 -5.61 -24.91
N SER A 125 13.11 -5.91 -25.96
CA SER A 125 14.56 -5.83 -25.85
C SER A 125 15.02 -4.37 -25.83
N LEU A 126 16.19 -4.12 -25.24
CA LEU A 126 16.83 -2.79 -25.29
C LEU A 126 17.00 -2.29 -26.73
N LYS A 127 17.28 -3.21 -27.67
CA LYS A 127 17.40 -2.93 -29.10
C LYS A 127 16.07 -2.45 -29.70
N ASP A 128 14.96 -3.07 -29.33
CA ASP A 128 13.62 -2.68 -29.80
C ASP A 128 13.21 -1.32 -29.24
N LEU A 129 13.52 -1.06 -27.97
CA LEU A 129 13.29 0.24 -27.35
C LEU A 129 14.10 1.33 -28.06
N ILE A 130 15.38 1.10 -28.31
CA ILE A 130 16.24 2.04 -29.04
C ILE A 130 15.72 2.25 -30.47
N LYS A 131 15.34 1.18 -31.18
CA LYS A 131 14.75 1.27 -32.53
C LYS A 131 13.49 2.13 -32.53
N LYS A 132 12.57 1.91 -31.58
CA LYS A 132 11.33 2.69 -31.42
C LYS A 132 11.60 4.17 -31.10
N LEU A 133 12.66 4.47 -30.35
CA LEU A 133 13.07 5.85 -30.04
C LEU A 133 13.75 6.54 -31.25
N MET A 134 14.33 5.77 -32.16
CA MET A 134 15.05 6.25 -33.35
C MET A 134 14.21 6.27 -34.63
N GLU A 135 13.17 5.43 -34.76
CA GLU A 135 12.37 5.23 -35.99
C GLU A 135 11.58 6.47 -36.46
N LEU A 136 11.65 7.61 -35.75
CA LEU A 136 10.96 8.85 -36.13
C LEU A 136 11.87 10.07 -36.35
N ASN A 137 13.20 9.94 -36.27
CA ASN A 137 14.12 11.06 -36.50
C ASN A 137 15.11 10.76 -37.64
N GLN A 138 14.88 11.33 -38.82
CA GLN A 138 15.93 11.46 -39.84
C GLN A 138 17.00 12.51 -39.47
N ILE A 139 16.88 13.22 -38.33
CA ILE A 139 17.63 14.48 -38.10
C ILE A 139 18.55 14.48 -36.87
N VAL A 140 18.34 13.63 -35.84
CA VAL A 140 19.25 13.63 -34.67
C VAL A 140 19.47 12.23 -34.12
N LEU A 141 20.59 11.61 -34.53
CA LEU A 141 21.14 10.46 -33.81
C LEU A 141 21.80 10.96 -32.52
N PRO A 142 21.46 10.41 -31.34
CA PRO A 142 22.19 10.74 -30.13
C PRO A 142 23.65 10.30 -30.28
N LYS A 143 24.60 11.25 -30.25
CA LYS A 143 26.04 10.96 -30.37
C LYS A 143 26.56 9.99 -29.30
N LYS A 144 25.87 9.87 -28.15
CA LYS A 144 26.18 8.94 -27.06
C LYS A 144 24.90 8.56 -26.30
N LEU A 145 24.67 7.27 -26.09
CA LEU A 145 23.63 6.74 -25.20
C LEU A 145 24.28 6.31 -23.88
N LYS A 146 23.71 6.71 -22.74
CA LYS A 146 24.17 6.24 -21.41
C LYS A 146 23.05 5.45 -20.74
N LEU A 147 23.35 4.22 -20.36
CA LEU A 147 22.44 3.37 -19.60
C LEU A 147 22.76 3.51 -18.11
N TYR A 148 21.75 3.84 -17.31
CA TYR A 148 21.86 3.89 -15.85
C TYR A 148 20.95 2.81 -15.28
N ASP A 149 21.54 1.76 -14.71
CA ASP A 149 20.79 0.81 -13.90
C ASP A 149 20.54 1.43 -12.51
N THR A 150 19.26 1.49 -12.12
CA THR A 150 18.85 2.10 -10.85
C THR A 150 18.96 1.10 -9.68
N MET A 151 19.21 -0.19 -9.96
CA MET A 151 19.47 -1.22 -8.95
C MET A 151 20.97 -1.57 -8.93
N MET A 152 21.79 -0.63 -8.46
CA MET A 152 23.22 -0.81 -8.11
C MET A 152 24.21 -1.19 -9.23
N THR A 153 25.04 -0.20 -9.58
CA THR A 153 26.47 -0.31 -9.98
C THR A 153 26.84 -1.04 -11.28
N LYS A 154 26.69 -0.34 -12.42
CA LYS A 154 27.80 0.06 -13.33
C LYS A 154 27.23 0.73 -14.60
N PRO A 155 27.71 1.93 -15.00
CA PRO A 155 27.35 2.49 -16.30
C PRO A 155 27.98 1.66 -17.42
N GLY A 156 27.14 1.01 -18.23
CA GLY A 156 27.55 0.42 -19.50
C GLY A 156 27.55 1.49 -20.60
N GLN A 157 28.63 1.58 -21.38
CA GLN A 157 28.65 2.34 -22.63
C GLN A 157 28.32 1.39 -23.78
N LEU A 158 27.30 1.72 -24.55
CA LEU A 158 27.02 1.06 -25.82
C LEU A 158 27.51 1.96 -26.95
N ASN A 159 28.47 1.48 -27.73
CA ASN A 159 28.84 2.11 -28.99
C ASN A 159 27.85 1.60 -30.06
N LEU A 160 27.16 2.54 -30.71
CA LEU A 160 26.29 2.27 -31.86
C LEU A 160 27.12 2.14 -33.13
#